data_AF-A0A747KA75-F1
#
_entry.id   AF-A0A747KA75-F1
#
_cell.length_a   1.000
_cell.length_b   1.000
_cell.length_c   1.000
_cell.angle_alpha   90.00
_cell.angle_beta   90.00
_cell.angle_gamma   90.00
#
_symmetry.space_group_name_H-M   'P 1'
#
loop_
_entity.id
_entity.type
_entity.pdbx_description
1 polymer ?
#
loop_
_entity_poly.entity_id
_entity_poly.type
_entity_poly.pdbx_seq_one_letter_code
_entity_poly.pdbx_strand_id
1 'polypeptide(L)' 'MKYQVWSEGYESTGNSGDAKLLGEVEADDFASACEVLFKESNRSQYFDRHRLTYWGCRLFDNKKDASKEFG' A
#
# COMPACT_ATOMS: atom_id res chain seq x y z
N MET A 1 -1.32 -15.18 -8.44
CA MET A 1 -1.05 -15.36 -6.99
C MET A 1 -1.87 -14.33 -6.23
N LYS A 2 -2.30 -14.59 -4.99
CA LYS A 2 -3.07 -13.60 -4.21
C LYS A 2 -2.14 -12.77 -3.33
N TYR A 3 -2.19 -11.45 -3.48
CA TYR A 3 -1.38 -10.49 -2.73
C TYR A 3 -2.26 -9.68 -1.78
N GLN A 4 -1.77 -9.46 -0.57
CA GLN A 4 -2.35 -8.49 0.36
C GLN A 4 -1.57 -7.18 0.21
N VAL A 5 -2.24 -6.08 -0.06
CA VAL A 5 -1.59 -4.77 -0.18
C VAL A 5 -1.75 -4.02 1.14
N TRP A 6 -0.65 -3.83 1.84
CA TRP A 6 -0.56 -3.09 3.10
C TRP A 6 0.08 -1.73 2.86
N SER A 7 -0.41 -0.67 3.51
CA SER A 7 0.33 0.59 3.64
C SER A 7 1.11 0.59 4.95
N GLU A 8 2.25 1.28 4.96
CA GLU A 8 2.95 1.63 6.20
C GLU A 8 2.05 2.39 7.17
N GLY A 9 2.47 2.39 8.43
CA GLY A 9 1.95 3.32 9.41
C GLY A 9 2.38 4.75 9.07
N TYR A 10 1.66 5.72 9.61
CA TYR A 10 2.06 7.12 9.53
C TYR A 10 2.14 7.70 10.94
N GLU A 11 3.09 8.61 11.15
CA GLU A 11 3.15 9.42 12.37
C GLU A 11 3.24 10.89 11.98
N SER A 12 2.14 11.63 12.16
CA SER A 12 2.10 13.06 11.96
C SER A 12 1.71 13.77 13.25
N THR A 13 2.03 15.06 13.38
CA THR A 13 1.88 15.78 14.65
C THR A 13 0.44 15.72 15.17
N GLY A 14 0.22 14.88 16.18
CA GLY A 14 -1.08 14.64 16.83
C GLY A 14 -1.91 13.46 16.28
N ASN A 15 -1.44 12.72 15.28
CA ASN A 15 -2.14 11.56 14.74
C ASN A 15 -1.17 10.48 14.26
N SER A 16 -1.30 9.27 14.78
CA SER A 16 -0.56 8.10 14.34
C SER A 16 -1.52 7.00 13.88
N GLY A 17 -1.08 6.22 12.90
CA GLY A 17 -1.81 5.06 12.41
C GLY A 17 -0.88 3.88 12.25
N ASP A 18 -1.32 2.70 12.69
CA ASP A 18 -0.65 1.45 12.37
C ASP A 18 -0.76 1.10 10.88
N ALA A 19 0.09 0.18 10.45
CA ALA A 19 0.02 -0.43 9.12
C ALA A 19 -1.40 -0.90 8.79
N LYS A 20 -1.87 -0.56 7.59
CA LYS A 20 -3.25 -0.74 7.19
C LYS A 20 -3.37 -1.63 5.96
N LEU A 21 -4.22 -2.64 6.04
CA LEU A 21 -4.61 -3.42 4.87
C LEU A 21 -5.50 -2.56 3.96
N LEU A 22 -5.05 -2.34 2.72
CA LEU A 22 -5.79 -1.59 1.71
C LEU A 22 -6.72 -2.51 0.89
N GLY A 23 -6.30 -3.76 0.70
CA GLY A 23 -7.11 -4.78 0.04
C GLY A 23 -6.31 -6.02 -0.31
N GLU A 24 -6.99 -6.98 -0.94
CA GLU A 24 -6.38 -8.21 -1.44
C GLU A 24 -6.76 -8.41 -2.91
N VAL A 25 -5.82 -8.83 -3.73
CA VAL A 25 -6.03 -8.95 -5.18
C VAL A 25 -5.16 -10.04 -5.77
N GLU A 26 -5.64 -10.68 -6.83
CA GLU A 26 -4.85 -11.65 -7.59
C GLU A 26 -4.07 -10.96 -8.70
N ALA A 27 -2.76 -11.21 -8.76
CA ALA A 27 -1.88 -10.69 -9.79
C ALA A 27 -0.66 -11.60 -10.00
N ASP A 28 0.13 -11.28 -11.02
CA ASP A 28 1.38 -11.98 -11.35
C ASP A 28 2.55 -11.51 -10.47
N ASP A 29 2.53 -10.25 -10.05
CA ASP A 29 3.54 -9.62 -9.20
C ASP A 29 2.91 -8.54 -8.30
N PHE A 30 3.66 -8.08 -7.28
CA PHE A 30 3.15 -7.12 -6.31
C PHE A 30 2.87 -5.72 -6.89
N ALA A 31 3.65 -5.26 -7.87
CA ALA A 31 3.41 -3.96 -8.49
C ALA A 31 2.11 -3.98 -9.31
N SER A 32 1.86 -5.08 -10.01
CA SER A 32 0.63 -5.34 -10.74
C SER A 32 -0.55 -5.49 -9.78
N ALA A 33 -0.37 -6.14 -8.62
CA ALA A 33 -1.38 -6.18 -7.56
C ALA A 33 -1.78 -4.78 -7.08
N CYS A 34 -0.81 -3.92 -6.77
CA CYS A 34 -1.07 -2.54 -6.38
C CYS A 34 -1.82 -1.79 -7.50
N GLU A 35 -1.38 -1.94 -8.75
CA GLU A 35 -2.01 -1.26 -9.89
C GLU A 35 -3.48 -1.66 -10.05
N VAL A 36 -3.82 -2.95 -9.97
CA VAL A 36 -5.21 -3.42 -10.05
C VAL A 36 -6.03 -2.81 -8.90
N LEU A 37 -5.53 -2.89 -7.67
CA LEU A 37 -6.23 -2.37 -6.49
C LEU A 37 -6.53 -0.87 -6.58
N PHE A 38 -5.57 -0.06 -7.06
CA PHE A 38 -5.76 1.39 -7.16
C PHE A 38 -6.50 1.83 -8.43
N LYS A 39 -6.44 1.05 -9.52
CA LYS A 39 -7.27 1.28 -10.72
C LYS A 39 -8.74 1.04 -10.44
N GLU A 40 -9.10 -0.06 -9.77
CA GLU A 40 -10.49 -0.39 -9.44
C GLU A 40 -11.13 0.63 -8.50
N SER A 41 -10.33 1.28 -7.65
CA SER A 41 -10.82 2.23 -6.65
C SER A 41 -10.83 3.70 -7.12
N ASN A 42 -10.54 3.98 -8.40
CA ASN A 42 -10.38 5.34 -8.97
C ASN A 42 -9.38 6.20 -8.18
N ARG A 43 -8.36 5.55 -7.59
CA ARG A 43 -7.33 6.14 -6.73
C ARG A 43 -5.95 6.12 -7.38
N SER A 44 -5.87 5.66 -8.62
CA SER A 44 -4.64 5.53 -9.41
C SER A 44 -3.83 6.83 -9.50
N GLN A 45 -4.46 7.99 -9.43
CA GLN A 45 -3.78 9.30 -9.46
C GLN A 45 -2.82 9.55 -8.29
N TYR A 46 -3.00 8.85 -7.15
CA TYR A 46 -2.13 8.98 -5.97
C TYR A 46 -1.19 7.80 -5.81
N PHE A 47 -1.25 6.82 -6.73
CA PHE A 47 -0.40 5.65 -6.73
C PHE A 47 0.77 5.84 -7.68
N ASP A 48 1.98 5.68 -7.17
CA ASP A 48 3.21 5.66 -7.95
C ASP A 48 3.72 4.21 -8.03
N ARG A 49 3.63 3.63 -9.24
CA ARG A 49 4.09 2.26 -9.53
C ARG A 49 5.59 2.10 -9.37
N HIS A 50 6.38 3.11 -9.72
CA HIS A 50 7.85 3.01 -9.67
C HIS A 50 8.35 3.06 -8.24
N ARG A 51 7.68 3.83 -7.39
CA ARG A 51 8.03 3.97 -5.97
C ARG A 51 7.26 3.00 -5.06
N LEU A 52 6.23 2.33 -5.59
CA LEU A 52 5.27 1.53 -4.83
C LEU A 52 4.72 2.32 -3.62
N THR A 53 4.28 3.55 -3.91
CA THR A 53 3.71 4.44 -2.88
C THR A 53 2.29 4.84 -3.23
N TYR A 54 1.46 5.01 -2.23
CA TYR A 54 0.11 5.56 -2.33
C TYR A 54 -0.04 6.72 -1.34
N TRP A 55 -0.33 7.92 -1.82
CA TRP A 55 -0.31 9.15 -1.00
C TRP A 55 1.03 9.38 -0.26
N GLY A 56 2.14 8.94 -0.86
CA GLY A 56 3.46 9.02 -0.24
C GLY A 56 3.75 7.89 0.75
N CYS A 57 2.74 7.14 1.20
CA CYS A 57 2.92 5.95 2.03
C CYS A 57 3.43 4.78 1.18
N ARG A 58 4.50 4.12 1.62
CA ARG A 58 5.00 2.88 1.01
C ARG A 58 4.01 1.73 1.15
N LEU A 59 4.05 0.86 0.16
CA LEU A 59 3.20 -0.31 0.05
C LEU A 59 4.02 -1.59 0.22
N PHE A 60 3.43 -2.56 0.90
CA PHE A 60 4.05 -3.84 1.23
C PHE A 60 3.09 -4.98 0.94
N ASP A 61 3.65 -6.14 0.60
CA ASP A 61 2.90 -7.37 0.38
C ASP A 61 2.57 -8.12 1.68
N ASN A 62 3.06 -7.60 2.82
CA ASN A 62 2.88 -8.20 4.12
C ASN A 62 2.81 -7.15 5.24
N LYS A 63 2.03 -7.47 6.29
CA LYS A 63 1.86 -6.59 7.47
C LYS A 63 3.16 -6.35 8.22
N LYS A 64 4.01 -7.38 8.34
CA LYS A 64 5.19 -7.33 9.21
C LYS A 64 6.17 -6.26 8.78
N ASP A 65 6.36 -6.07 7.49
CA ASP A 65 7.25 -5.04 6.95
C ASP A 65 6.57 -3.67 6.95
N ALA A 66 5.28 -3.60 6.61
CA ALA A 66 4.50 -2.38 6.72
C ALA A 66 4.48 -1.79 8.15
N SER A 67 4.44 -2.65 9.18
CA SER A 67 4.44 -2.22 10.59
C SER A 67 5.79 -1.74 11.12
N LYS A 68 6.89 -1.93 10.38
CA LYS A 68 8.22 -1.44 10.79
C LYS A 68 8.53 -0.06 10.24
N GLU A 69 7.84 0.33 9.18
CA GLU A 69 8.06 1.58 8.47
C GLU A 69 6.99 2.58 8.92
N PHE A 70 7.41 3.83 9.12
CA PHE A 70 6.54 4.93 9.48
C PHE A 70 6.92 6.11 8.59
N GLY A 71 5.96 6.55 7.77
CA GLY A 71 6.08 7.68 6.85
C GLY A 71 5.72 9.01 7.51
#